data_AF-A0A4R6KU95-F1
#
_entry.id   AF-A0A4R6KU95-F1
#
_cell.length_a   1.000
_cell.length_b   1.000
_cell.length_c   1.000
_cell.angle_alpha   90.00
_cell.angle_beta   90.00
_cell.angle_gamma   90.00
#
_symmetry.space_group_name_H-M   'P 1'
#
loop_
_entity.id
_entity.type
_entity.pdbx_description
1 polymer ?
#
loop_
_entity_poly.entity_id
_entity_poly.type
_entity_poly.pdbx_seq_one_letter_code
_entity_poly.pdbx_strand_id
1 'polypeptide(L)'
;MYSSTKRRLARGIGVALVATATSATLAISAASANSQATLPAGVTVPGDPTAAPAVLIASLEGRNEVTAGDPDGQALELIGIQGNTLSFSVSWRGIATPTEAAIHTAGRGVNGPVVVPLFTTSRPSGSFASGSVTVTDPTVLAALSSDPSGFYTDLRTNEFPNGAVRAQLHRLSHAVSTTGVAAVQESVVLGSQIYACTVQSDGSFAFTQNNVEARLTGGIHHTFVQPAAGPPQWQAADGSAVTGKVVTKNANGTGNIAELDLDATQIGKSSGLLSNAVEVLRLNTVGGVAPTGTCDPQTTPLVNIPYQADYVFING
;
A
#
# COMPACT_ATOMS: atom_id res chain seq x y z
N MET A 1 -14.43 24.47 85.30
CA MET A 1 -13.00 24.87 85.27
C MET A 1 -12.24 23.91 84.37
N TYR A 2 -11.30 24.46 83.61
CA TYR A 2 -10.61 23.91 82.45
C TYR A 2 -9.82 22.60 82.66
N SER A 3 -9.72 21.83 81.57
CA SER A 3 -8.54 21.09 81.10
C SER A 3 -8.15 19.75 81.75
N SER A 4 -8.08 18.70 80.92
CA SER A 4 -6.79 18.13 80.47
C SER A 4 -6.99 16.77 79.80
N THR A 5 -6.68 16.72 78.51
CA THR A 5 -6.66 15.51 77.68
C THR A 5 -5.22 15.03 77.55
N LYS A 6 -4.94 13.73 77.73
CA LYS A 6 -4.30 12.87 76.69
C LYS A 6 -3.87 11.47 77.19
N ARG A 7 -4.39 10.49 76.43
CA ARG A 7 -3.77 9.25 75.92
C ARG A 7 -3.07 8.30 76.90
N ARG A 8 -3.70 7.13 77.10
CA ARG A 8 -3.02 5.90 77.49
C ARG A 8 -2.95 4.94 76.30
N LEU A 9 -1.77 4.33 76.16
CA LEU A 9 -1.51 3.17 75.32
C LEU A 9 -2.40 2.00 75.74
N ALA A 10 -2.83 1.19 74.78
CA ALA A 10 -3.21 -0.20 75.02
C ALA A 10 -2.54 -1.08 73.95
N ARG A 11 -1.75 -2.04 74.45
CA ARG A 11 -1.13 -3.16 73.75
C ARG A 11 -1.84 -4.43 74.21
N GLY A 12 -2.01 -5.39 73.31
CA GLY A 12 -2.59 -6.72 73.56
C GLY A 12 -4.00 -6.83 72.96
N ILE A 13 -4.39 -7.90 72.29
CA ILE A 13 -4.04 -9.32 72.43
C ILE A 13 -4.16 -9.98 71.05
N GLY A 14 -3.30 -10.95 70.77
CA GLY A 14 -3.29 -11.70 69.52
C GLY A 14 -4.47 -12.66 69.37
N VAL A 15 -4.90 -12.83 68.12
CA VAL A 15 -5.66 -14.00 67.66
C VAL A 15 -4.92 -14.52 66.43
N ALA A 16 -4.34 -15.71 66.56
CA ALA A 16 -3.76 -16.43 65.44
C ALA A 16 -4.91 -17.00 64.60
N LEU A 17 -5.19 -16.39 63.46
CA LEU A 17 -6.00 -16.98 62.40
C LEU A 17 -5.08 -17.79 61.50
N VAL A 18 -5.24 -19.12 61.51
CA VAL A 18 -4.69 -20.01 60.48
C VAL A 18 -5.52 -19.78 59.22
N ALA A 19 -5.04 -18.91 58.33
CA ALA A 19 -5.60 -18.77 56.99
C ALA A 19 -5.03 -19.87 56.10
N THR A 20 -5.83 -20.90 55.82
CA THR A 20 -5.54 -21.86 54.75
C THR A 20 -5.59 -21.12 53.42
N ALA A 21 -4.42 -20.89 52.81
CA ALA A 21 -4.32 -20.37 51.45
C ALA A 21 -4.75 -21.46 50.46
N THR A 22 -6.03 -21.49 50.11
CA THR A 22 -6.47 -22.17 48.89
C THR A 22 -6.12 -21.28 47.71
N SER A 23 -5.00 -21.58 47.04
CA SER A 23 -4.67 -21.02 45.75
C SER A 23 -5.72 -21.45 44.73
N ALA A 24 -6.76 -20.62 44.55
CA ALA A 24 -7.63 -20.74 43.39
C ALA A 24 -6.83 -20.25 42.18
N THR A 25 -6.18 -21.19 41.49
CA THR A 25 -5.65 -20.94 40.15
C THR A 25 -6.82 -20.65 39.24
N LEU A 26 -7.10 -19.37 38.99
CA LEU A 26 -7.86 -18.94 37.83
C LEU A 26 -7.06 -19.39 36.60
N ALA A 27 -7.43 -20.55 36.07
CA ALA A 27 -7.04 -20.93 34.72
C ALA A 27 -7.69 -19.90 33.80
N ILE A 28 -6.91 -18.90 33.40
CA ILE A 28 -7.24 -18.09 32.23
C ILE A 28 -7.10 -19.07 31.07
N SER A 29 -8.21 -19.70 30.69
CA SER A 29 -8.31 -20.33 29.38
C SER A 29 -8.06 -19.21 28.38
N ALA A 30 -6.84 -19.14 27.85
CA ALA A 30 -6.58 -18.45 26.61
C ALA A 30 -7.48 -19.13 25.58
N ALA A 31 -8.65 -18.56 25.35
CA ALA A 31 -9.41 -18.85 24.16
C ALA A 31 -8.49 -18.43 23.02
N SER A 32 -7.80 -19.41 22.43
CA SER A 32 -7.08 -19.24 21.18
C SER A 32 -8.10 -18.80 20.14
N ALA A 33 -8.24 -17.49 19.95
CA ALA A 33 -8.86 -16.92 18.78
C ALA A 33 -7.90 -17.14 17.61
N ASN A 34 -7.77 -18.40 17.17
CA ASN A 34 -7.10 -18.80 15.94
C ASN A 34 -8.02 -18.57 14.72
N SER A 35 -8.79 -17.49 14.75
CA SER A 35 -9.39 -16.95 13.55
C SER A 35 -8.36 -16.01 12.93
N GLN A 36 -7.33 -16.57 12.30
CA GLN A 36 -6.67 -15.87 11.21
C GLN A 36 -7.76 -15.68 10.15
N ALA A 37 -8.47 -14.55 10.23
CA ALA A 37 -9.24 -14.08 9.11
C ALA A 37 -8.26 -14.04 7.94
N THR A 38 -8.49 -14.87 6.92
CA THR A 38 -7.71 -14.81 5.69
C THR A 38 -7.87 -13.40 5.17
N LEU A 39 -6.79 -12.60 5.23
CA LEU A 39 -6.81 -11.26 4.66
C LEU A 39 -7.22 -11.44 3.19
N PRO A 40 -8.21 -10.67 2.69
CA PRO A 40 -8.65 -10.81 1.31
C PRO A 40 -7.42 -10.66 0.41
N ALA A 41 -7.25 -11.54 -0.58
CA ALA A 41 -6.23 -11.37 -1.61
C ALA A 41 -6.48 -10.05 -2.34
N GLY A 42 -5.44 -9.39 -2.84
CA GLY A 42 -5.59 -8.13 -3.53
C GLY A 42 -6.13 -8.27 -4.96
N VAL A 43 -5.92 -7.26 -5.81
CA VAL A 43 -6.40 -7.27 -7.20
C VAL A 43 -5.31 -7.82 -8.11
N THR A 44 -5.63 -8.84 -8.91
CA THR A 44 -4.75 -9.31 -9.98
C THR A 44 -5.26 -8.83 -11.33
N VAL A 45 -4.34 -8.55 -12.26
CA VAL A 45 -4.69 -8.22 -13.65
C VAL A 45 -3.96 -9.19 -14.58
N PRO A 46 -4.65 -9.81 -15.54
CA PRO A 46 -4.02 -10.74 -16.47
C PRO A 46 -3.21 -10.01 -17.55
N GLY A 47 -2.20 -10.70 -18.07
CA GLY A 47 -1.48 -10.29 -19.27
C GLY A 47 -2.31 -10.56 -20.52
N ASP A 48 -2.04 -9.80 -21.59
CA ASP A 48 -2.67 -10.00 -22.89
C ASP A 48 -1.59 -10.25 -23.97
N PRO A 49 -1.54 -11.45 -24.57
CA PRO A 49 -0.54 -11.78 -25.60
C PRO A 49 -0.87 -11.20 -26.97
N THR A 50 -2.04 -10.59 -27.14
CA THR A 50 -2.51 -9.99 -28.39
C THR A 50 -2.43 -8.47 -28.38
N ALA A 51 -2.22 -7.86 -27.21
CA ALA A 51 -2.12 -6.43 -27.00
C ALA A 51 -0.67 -5.91 -27.14
N ALA A 52 -0.53 -4.59 -27.21
CA ALA A 52 0.79 -3.96 -27.05
C ALA A 52 1.33 -4.27 -25.64
N PRO A 53 2.64 -4.52 -25.49
CA PRO A 53 3.25 -4.72 -24.18
C PRO A 53 2.92 -3.54 -23.25
N ALA A 54 2.49 -3.86 -22.02
CA ALA A 54 2.20 -2.85 -21.03
C ALA A 54 3.48 -2.08 -20.65
N VAL A 55 3.38 -0.77 -20.65
CA VAL A 55 4.47 0.15 -20.29
C VAL A 55 4.05 1.14 -19.20
N LEU A 56 2.76 1.23 -18.89
CA LEU A 56 2.22 2.00 -17.78
C LEU A 56 1.31 1.13 -16.91
N ILE A 57 1.14 1.55 -15.66
CA ILE A 57 0.24 0.95 -14.68
C ILE A 57 -0.43 2.01 -13.81
N ALA A 58 -1.62 1.69 -13.31
CA ALA A 58 -2.32 2.44 -12.28
C ALA A 58 -2.94 1.48 -11.24
N SER A 59 -2.75 1.79 -9.95
CA SER A 59 -3.44 1.14 -8.82
C SER A 59 -4.55 2.07 -8.35
N LEU A 60 -5.77 1.88 -8.84
CA LEU A 60 -6.88 2.81 -8.61
C LEU A 60 -7.58 2.50 -7.28
N GLU A 61 -7.95 3.54 -6.54
CA GLU A 61 -8.74 3.42 -5.31
C GLU A 61 -9.75 4.56 -5.24
N GLY A 62 -10.92 4.33 -4.61
CA GLY A 62 -11.94 5.38 -4.52
C GLY A 62 -11.53 6.56 -3.64
N ARG A 63 -10.63 6.34 -2.67
CA ARG A 63 -10.04 7.44 -1.87
C ARG A 63 -9.18 8.41 -2.67
N ASN A 64 -8.76 8.04 -3.89
CA ASN A 64 -7.98 8.91 -4.76
C ASN A 64 -8.86 9.87 -5.57
N GLU A 65 -10.17 9.66 -5.58
CA GLU A 65 -11.11 10.55 -6.27
C GLU A 65 -11.23 11.90 -5.56
N VAL A 66 -11.26 12.97 -6.36
CA VAL A 66 -11.35 14.35 -5.83
C VAL A 66 -12.73 14.63 -5.24
N THR A 67 -13.78 14.04 -5.81
CA THR A 67 -15.19 14.25 -5.40
C THR A 67 -15.75 13.09 -4.56
N ALA A 68 -14.87 12.34 -3.89
CA ALA A 68 -15.15 11.08 -3.20
C ALA A 68 -15.62 9.95 -4.14
N GLY A 69 -14.82 8.90 -4.22
CA GLY A 69 -15.12 7.69 -4.97
C GLY A 69 -15.72 6.62 -4.09
N ASP A 70 -15.71 5.40 -4.60
CA ASP A 70 -16.24 4.23 -3.93
C ASP A 70 -15.34 3.81 -2.75
N PRO A 71 -15.80 3.86 -1.48
CA PRO A 71 -14.93 3.69 -0.31
C PRO A 71 -14.20 2.34 -0.24
N ASP A 72 -14.76 1.28 -0.82
CA ASP A 72 -14.16 -0.06 -0.91
C ASP A 72 -13.68 -0.40 -2.34
N GLY A 73 -13.78 0.55 -3.26
CA GLY A 73 -13.40 0.38 -4.64
C GLY A 73 -11.89 0.31 -4.85
N GLN A 74 -11.47 -0.72 -5.58
CA GLN A 74 -10.09 -0.92 -6.01
C GLN A 74 -10.05 -1.40 -7.46
N ALA A 75 -9.04 -0.97 -8.22
CA ALA A 75 -8.74 -1.53 -9.54
C ALA A 75 -7.24 -1.52 -9.83
N LEU A 76 -6.82 -2.40 -10.74
CA LEU A 76 -5.47 -2.47 -11.25
C LEU A 76 -5.51 -2.48 -12.76
N GLU A 77 -4.90 -1.48 -13.38
CA GLU A 77 -4.92 -1.25 -14.82
C GLU A 77 -3.51 -1.27 -15.40
N LEU A 78 -3.32 -2.05 -16.46
CA LEU A 78 -2.13 -2.06 -17.31
C LEU A 78 -2.44 -1.38 -18.63
N ILE A 79 -1.52 -0.55 -19.12
CA ILE A 79 -1.66 0.16 -20.39
C ILE A 79 -0.44 -0.11 -21.27
N GLY A 80 -0.68 -0.60 -22.48
CA GLY A 80 0.32 -0.76 -23.54
C GLY A 80 0.18 0.29 -24.61
N ILE A 81 1.30 0.69 -25.21
CA ILE A 81 1.35 1.70 -26.28
C ILE A 81 2.19 1.15 -27.44
N GLN A 82 1.60 1.05 -28.63
CA GLN A 82 2.30 0.66 -29.86
C GLN A 82 1.79 1.46 -31.05
N GLY A 83 2.67 2.27 -31.66
CA GLY A 83 2.27 3.17 -32.74
C GLY A 83 1.22 4.16 -32.23
N ASN A 84 0.03 4.17 -32.84
CA ASN A 84 -1.10 4.99 -32.36
C ASN A 84 -2.14 4.20 -31.54
N THR A 85 -1.87 2.92 -31.26
CA THR A 85 -2.79 2.05 -30.54
C THR A 85 -2.40 2.04 -29.07
N LEU A 86 -3.38 2.34 -28.22
CA LEU A 86 -3.31 2.15 -26.77
C LEU A 86 -4.17 0.94 -26.42
N SER A 87 -3.58 -0.04 -25.75
CA SER A 87 -4.29 -1.21 -25.22
C SER A 87 -4.37 -1.14 -23.70
N PHE A 88 -5.46 -1.64 -23.14
CA PHE A 88 -5.65 -1.69 -21.69
C PHE A 88 -6.14 -3.08 -21.25
N SER A 89 -5.75 -3.45 -20.03
CA SER A 89 -6.30 -4.56 -19.26
C SER A 89 -6.55 -4.06 -17.85
N VAL A 90 -7.79 -4.14 -17.36
CA VAL A 90 -8.17 -3.64 -16.05
C VAL A 90 -9.03 -4.65 -15.31
N SER A 91 -8.65 -4.93 -14.07
CA SER A 91 -9.46 -5.71 -13.12
C SER A 91 -9.88 -4.81 -11.96
N TRP A 92 -11.07 -5.05 -11.40
CA TRP A 92 -11.59 -4.25 -10.29
C TRP A 92 -12.29 -5.11 -9.24
N ARG A 93 -12.50 -4.53 -8.07
CA ARG A 93 -13.26 -5.09 -6.96
C ARG A 93 -13.89 -3.95 -6.15
N GLY A 94 -14.99 -4.26 -5.47
CA GLY A 94 -15.62 -3.31 -4.55
C GLY A 94 -16.26 -2.13 -5.26
N ILE A 95 -16.53 -2.28 -6.57
CA ILE A 95 -17.31 -1.33 -7.36
C ILE A 95 -18.32 -2.10 -8.22
N ALA A 96 -19.45 -1.47 -8.53
CA ALA A 96 -20.35 -1.95 -9.58
C ALA A 96 -19.62 -2.04 -10.94
N THR A 97 -20.18 -2.78 -11.90
CA THR A 97 -19.60 -2.88 -13.25
C THR A 97 -19.39 -1.48 -13.85
N PRO A 98 -18.14 -1.09 -14.19
CA PRO A 98 -17.87 0.22 -14.74
C PRO A 98 -18.55 0.41 -16.10
N THR A 99 -19.14 1.58 -16.29
CA THR A 99 -19.77 2.00 -17.54
C THR A 99 -18.82 2.82 -18.41
N GLU A 100 -17.84 3.46 -17.79
CA GLU A 100 -16.80 4.24 -18.46
C GLU A 100 -15.44 3.98 -17.83
N ALA A 101 -14.40 4.10 -18.65
CA ALA A 101 -13.00 4.20 -18.24
C ALA A 101 -12.32 5.22 -19.15
N ALA A 102 -11.50 6.08 -18.58
CA ALA A 102 -10.86 7.16 -19.33
C ALA A 102 -9.50 7.55 -18.76
N ILE A 103 -8.58 7.93 -19.66
CA ILE A 103 -7.37 8.64 -19.30
C ILE A 103 -7.63 10.14 -19.39
N HIS A 104 -7.20 10.85 -18.36
CA HIS A 104 -7.31 12.28 -18.20
C HIS A 104 -5.92 12.91 -18.09
N THR A 105 -5.80 14.19 -18.47
CA THR A 105 -4.59 14.99 -18.25
C THR A 105 -4.77 15.91 -17.05
N ALA A 106 -4.14 15.57 -15.93
CA ALA A 106 -3.96 16.44 -14.77
C ALA A 106 -2.96 15.82 -13.79
N GLY A 107 -2.34 16.69 -12.99
CA GLY A 107 -1.61 16.27 -11.82
C GLY A 107 -2.53 15.72 -10.72
N ARG A 108 -1.90 15.11 -9.73
CA ARG A 108 -2.54 14.53 -8.54
C ARG A 108 -3.47 15.52 -7.83
N GLY A 109 -4.64 15.04 -7.42
CA GLY A 109 -5.62 15.81 -6.65
C GLY A 109 -6.39 16.86 -7.46
N VAL A 110 -6.24 16.88 -8.79
CA VAL A 110 -6.93 17.81 -9.69
C VAL A 110 -7.66 17.03 -10.77
N ASN A 111 -8.87 17.45 -11.12
CA ASN A 111 -9.61 16.87 -12.24
C ASN A 111 -9.17 17.51 -13.57
N GLY A 112 -9.00 16.69 -14.59
CA GLY A 112 -8.56 17.10 -15.92
C GLY A 112 -9.57 16.70 -17.01
N PRO A 113 -9.42 17.21 -18.24
CA PRO A 113 -10.22 16.75 -19.37
C PRO A 113 -9.84 15.31 -19.75
N VAL A 114 -10.81 14.57 -20.29
CA VAL A 114 -10.58 13.26 -20.92
C VAL A 114 -9.72 13.46 -22.17
N VAL A 115 -8.64 12.70 -22.28
CA VAL A 115 -7.76 12.67 -23.45
C VAL A 115 -7.82 11.35 -24.19
N VAL A 116 -8.13 10.24 -23.51
CA VAL A 116 -8.35 8.93 -24.15
C VAL A 116 -9.54 8.22 -23.50
N PRO A 117 -10.69 8.10 -24.16
CA PRO A 117 -11.78 7.24 -23.70
C PRO A 117 -11.43 5.77 -23.99
N LEU A 118 -11.51 4.89 -23.00
CA LEU A 118 -11.05 3.49 -23.11
C LEU A 118 -12.19 2.51 -23.45
N PHE A 119 -13.36 2.66 -22.81
CA PHE A 119 -14.50 1.72 -22.99
C PHE A 119 -15.38 2.06 -24.22
N THR A 120 -14.74 2.38 -25.34
CA THR A 120 -15.45 2.77 -26.58
C THR A 120 -16.05 1.56 -27.32
N THR A 121 -15.40 0.41 -27.23
CA THR A 121 -15.82 -0.84 -27.89
C THR A 121 -15.74 -2.06 -26.98
N SER A 122 -15.08 -1.96 -25.83
CA SER A 122 -15.03 -3.03 -24.84
C SER A 122 -16.33 -3.12 -24.05
N ARG A 123 -16.65 -4.34 -23.59
CA ARG A 123 -17.69 -4.54 -22.58
C ARG A 123 -17.09 -5.31 -21.42
N PRO A 124 -17.23 -4.81 -20.18
CA PRO A 124 -16.90 -5.56 -18.98
C PRO A 124 -17.45 -6.99 -19.00
N SER A 125 -16.63 -7.95 -18.59
CA SER A 125 -17.04 -9.32 -18.35
C SER A 125 -16.64 -9.70 -16.93
N GLY A 126 -17.63 -9.92 -16.06
CA GLY A 126 -17.37 -10.08 -14.64
C GLY A 126 -16.70 -8.82 -14.06
N SER A 127 -15.53 -8.98 -13.46
CA SER A 127 -14.76 -7.91 -12.84
C SER A 127 -13.48 -7.54 -13.61
N PHE A 128 -13.52 -7.74 -14.93
CA PHE A 128 -12.41 -7.51 -15.85
C PHE A 128 -12.89 -6.90 -17.17
N ALA A 129 -12.04 -6.07 -17.78
CA ALA A 129 -12.18 -5.59 -19.14
C ALA A 129 -10.80 -5.44 -19.79
N SER A 130 -10.72 -5.72 -21.08
CA SER A 130 -9.59 -5.35 -21.92
C SER A 130 -10.07 -4.83 -23.26
N GLY A 131 -9.19 -4.12 -23.96
CA GLY A 131 -9.48 -3.57 -25.27
C GLY A 131 -8.35 -2.73 -25.80
N SER A 132 -8.59 -2.14 -26.97
CA SER A 132 -7.67 -1.19 -27.59
C SER A 132 -8.42 -0.03 -28.20
N VAL A 133 -7.74 1.11 -28.23
CA VAL A 133 -8.24 2.36 -28.79
C VAL A 133 -7.17 2.98 -29.67
N THR A 134 -7.60 3.52 -30.81
CA THR A 134 -6.75 4.33 -31.68
C THR A 134 -6.71 5.75 -31.15
N VAL A 135 -5.53 6.19 -30.71
CA VAL A 135 -5.30 7.56 -30.25
C VAL A 135 -4.87 8.41 -31.45
N THR A 136 -5.75 9.29 -31.89
CA THR A 136 -5.52 10.11 -33.10
C THR A 136 -4.59 11.29 -32.86
N ASP A 137 -4.46 11.75 -31.61
CA ASP A 137 -3.56 12.84 -31.24
C ASP A 137 -2.18 12.29 -30.82
N PRO A 138 -1.13 12.44 -31.66
CA PRO A 138 0.20 11.93 -31.33
C PRO A 138 0.85 12.68 -30.16
N THR A 139 0.40 13.89 -29.83
CA THR A 139 0.95 14.66 -28.70
C THR A 139 0.56 14.04 -27.36
N VAL A 140 -0.64 13.46 -27.27
CA VAL A 140 -1.10 12.72 -26.09
C VAL A 140 -0.24 11.48 -25.85
N LEU A 141 0.06 10.71 -26.89
CA LEU A 141 0.91 9.51 -26.78
C LEU A 141 2.36 9.85 -26.38
N ALA A 142 2.91 10.92 -26.95
CA ALA A 142 4.24 11.40 -26.59
C ALA A 142 4.30 11.87 -25.13
N ALA A 143 3.27 12.57 -24.66
CA ALA A 143 3.17 13.03 -23.27
C ALA A 143 3.00 11.85 -22.30
N LEU A 144 2.11 10.89 -22.60
CA LEU A 144 1.95 9.66 -21.80
C LEU A 144 3.26 8.88 -21.66
N SER A 145 4.06 8.83 -22.72
CA SER A 145 5.32 8.09 -22.73
C SER A 145 6.45 8.81 -21.99
N SER A 146 6.43 10.15 -21.96
CA SER A 146 7.52 10.98 -21.40
C SER A 146 7.27 11.41 -19.96
N ASP A 147 6.03 11.71 -19.60
CA ASP A 147 5.62 12.09 -18.24
C ASP A 147 4.23 11.50 -17.92
N PRO A 148 4.14 10.19 -17.65
CA PRO A 148 2.87 9.57 -17.28
C PRO A 148 2.31 10.12 -15.96
N SER A 149 3.12 10.72 -15.09
CA SER A 149 2.67 11.27 -13.81
C SER A 149 1.73 12.47 -13.96
N GLY A 150 1.75 13.14 -15.12
CA GLY A 150 0.79 14.18 -15.52
C GLY A 150 -0.57 13.66 -15.99
N PHE A 151 -0.79 12.34 -15.94
CA PHE A 151 -2.02 11.68 -16.35
C PHE A 151 -2.59 10.82 -15.23
N TYR A 152 -3.90 10.62 -15.29
CA TYR A 152 -4.59 9.68 -14.43
C TYR A 152 -5.65 8.91 -15.21
N THR A 153 -6.02 7.76 -14.68
CA THR A 153 -7.14 6.95 -15.18
C THR A 153 -8.21 6.87 -14.10
N ASP A 154 -9.47 6.88 -14.52
CA ASP A 154 -10.64 6.65 -13.66
C ASP A 154 -11.54 5.55 -14.24
N LEU A 155 -12.25 4.86 -13.35
CA LEU A 155 -13.40 4.03 -13.71
C LEU A 155 -14.66 4.68 -13.13
N ARG A 156 -15.75 4.70 -13.91
CA ARG A 156 -17.04 5.24 -13.46
C ARG A 156 -18.11 4.18 -13.47
N THR A 157 -19.05 4.30 -12.55
CA THR A 157 -20.22 3.44 -12.46
C THR A 157 -21.48 4.31 -12.44
N ASN A 158 -22.66 3.68 -12.52
CA ASN A 158 -23.92 4.40 -12.32
C ASN A 158 -24.05 5.01 -10.91
N GLU A 159 -23.42 4.40 -9.90
CA GLU A 159 -23.41 4.89 -8.52
C GLU A 159 -22.42 6.03 -8.32
N PHE A 160 -21.27 5.95 -9.00
CA PHE A 160 -20.19 6.93 -8.96
C PHE A 160 -19.93 7.52 -10.35
N PRO A 161 -20.84 8.37 -10.87
CA PRO A 161 -20.75 8.92 -12.23
C PRO A 161 -19.64 9.96 -12.40
N ASN A 162 -19.05 10.44 -11.30
CA ASN A 162 -17.92 11.38 -11.33
C ASN A 162 -16.56 10.68 -11.09
N GLY A 163 -16.54 9.36 -10.97
CA GLY A 163 -15.35 8.57 -10.63
C GLY A 163 -15.62 7.65 -9.45
N ALA A 164 -15.54 6.33 -9.67
CA ALA A 164 -15.62 5.30 -8.65
C ALA A 164 -14.23 5.04 -8.04
N VAL A 165 -13.21 4.94 -8.89
CA VAL A 165 -11.82 4.72 -8.50
C VAL A 165 -10.90 5.46 -9.46
N ARG A 166 -9.79 6.00 -8.92
CA ARG A 166 -8.80 6.78 -9.69
C ARG A 166 -7.37 6.43 -9.31
N ALA A 167 -6.43 6.59 -10.24
CA ALA A 167 -5.01 6.73 -9.93
C ALA A 167 -4.21 7.46 -11.01
N GLN A 168 -3.11 8.10 -10.59
CA GLN A 168 -2.11 8.60 -11.52
C GLN A 168 -1.42 7.43 -12.24
N LEU A 169 -0.97 7.67 -13.47
CA LEU A 169 -0.23 6.66 -14.23
C LEU A 169 1.24 6.63 -13.81
N HIS A 170 1.78 5.42 -13.71
CA HIS A 170 3.18 5.16 -13.43
C HIS A 170 3.82 4.44 -14.61
N ARG A 171 5.07 4.81 -14.91
CA ARG A 171 5.87 4.09 -15.90
C ARG A 171 6.38 2.79 -15.30
N LEU A 172 6.31 1.72 -16.08
CA LEU A 172 6.94 0.44 -15.78
C LEU A 172 8.39 0.44 -16.25
N SER A 173 9.26 -0.15 -15.44
CA SER A 173 10.70 -0.26 -15.70
C SER A 173 11.08 -1.61 -16.34
N HIS A 174 10.20 -2.61 -16.26
CA HIS A 174 10.41 -3.94 -16.82
C HIS A 174 9.33 -4.35 -17.83
N ALA A 175 9.64 -5.36 -18.64
CA ALA A 175 8.65 -6.01 -19.48
C ALA A 175 7.63 -6.76 -18.62
N VAL A 176 6.37 -6.72 -19.02
CA VAL A 176 5.27 -7.36 -18.31
C VAL A 176 4.91 -8.69 -18.98
N SER A 177 4.67 -9.72 -18.17
CA SER A 177 4.16 -11.01 -18.64
C SER A 177 2.87 -10.82 -19.42
N THR A 178 2.81 -11.42 -20.60
CA THR A 178 1.63 -11.41 -21.46
C THR A 178 0.74 -12.63 -21.26
N THR A 179 1.05 -13.50 -20.30
CA THR A 179 0.28 -14.71 -20.01
C THR A 179 0.02 -14.84 -18.52
N GLY A 180 -1.12 -15.44 -18.16
CA GLY A 180 -1.51 -15.59 -16.76
C GLY A 180 -1.65 -14.23 -16.06
N VAL A 181 -1.22 -14.15 -14.81
CA VAL A 181 -1.24 -12.91 -14.03
C VAL A 181 -0.03 -12.05 -14.40
N ALA A 182 -0.29 -10.84 -14.88
CA ALA A 182 0.71 -9.85 -15.24
C ALA A 182 1.12 -8.98 -14.06
N ALA A 183 0.16 -8.58 -13.22
CA ALA A 183 0.45 -7.83 -12.00
C ALA A 183 -0.51 -8.17 -10.87
N VAL A 184 -0.05 -7.96 -9.65
CA VAL A 184 -0.80 -8.13 -8.41
C VAL A 184 -0.64 -6.88 -7.55
N GLN A 185 -1.75 -6.29 -7.13
CA GLN A 185 -1.80 -5.21 -6.16
C GLN A 185 -2.17 -5.79 -4.80
N GLU A 186 -1.45 -5.42 -3.74
CA GLU A 186 -1.76 -5.75 -2.35
C GLU A 186 -1.65 -4.51 -1.46
N SER A 187 -2.70 -4.19 -0.71
CA SER A 187 -2.78 -3.01 0.14
C SER A 187 -2.10 -3.24 1.49
N VAL A 188 -1.46 -2.20 2.02
CA VAL A 188 -0.92 -2.20 3.39
C VAL A 188 -2.07 -2.21 4.40
N VAL A 189 -2.16 -3.28 5.19
CA VAL A 189 -3.13 -3.43 6.29
C VAL A 189 -2.56 -2.87 7.60
N LEU A 190 -1.27 -3.07 7.82
CA LEU A 190 -0.52 -2.51 8.95
C LEU A 190 0.79 -1.97 8.40
N GLY A 191 1.00 -0.66 8.47
CA GLY A 191 2.21 0.00 7.97
C GLY A 191 2.79 0.95 8.99
N SER A 192 4.10 0.86 9.24
CA SER A 192 4.84 1.78 10.09
C SER A 192 6.14 2.22 9.43
N GLN A 193 6.31 3.53 9.30
CA GLN A 193 7.59 4.16 9.02
C GLN A 193 8.30 4.41 10.35
N ILE A 194 9.47 3.80 10.50
CA ILE A 194 10.24 3.85 11.74
C ILE A 194 11.35 4.87 11.55
N TYR A 195 11.37 5.88 12.42
CA TYR A 195 12.40 6.91 12.44
C TYR A 195 13.21 6.84 13.72
N ALA A 196 14.54 6.95 13.60
CA ALA A 196 15.45 7.03 14.73
C ALA A 196 15.85 8.47 15.00
N CYS A 197 15.97 8.81 16.28
CA CYS A 197 16.57 10.07 16.68
C CYS A 197 18.09 10.00 16.54
N THR A 198 18.64 10.70 15.55
CA THR A 198 20.06 10.66 15.23
C THR A 198 20.70 12.04 15.33
N VAL A 199 21.99 12.06 15.65
CA VAL A 199 22.79 13.29 15.60
C VAL A 199 22.93 13.76 14.15
N GLN A 200 22.73 15.06 13.95
CA GLN A 200 22.86 15.73 12.66
C GLN A 200 24.26 16.33 12.51
N SER A 201 24.60 16.80 11.31
CA SER A 201 25.93 17.36 11.03
C SER A 201 26.27 18.61 11.86
N ASP A 202 25.27 19.34 12.34
CA ASP A 202 25.40 20.52 13.20
C ASP A 202 25.40 20.18 14.71
N GLY A 203 25.37 18.89 15.07
CA GLY A 203 25.31 18.41 16.45
C GLY A 203 23.91 18.43 17.08
N SER A 204 22.89 18.92 16.35
CA SER A 204 21.49 18.78 16.77
C SER A 204 20.99 17.35 16.61
N PHE A 205 19.79 17.06 17.11
CA PHE A 205 19.14 15.76 16.96
C PHE A 205 17.86 15.89 16.14
N ALA A 206 17.67 15.02 15.15
CA ALA A 206 16.46 14.96 14.34
C ALA A 206 16.11 13.52 13.95
N PHE A 207 14.86 13.30 13.57
CA PHE A 207 14.38 12.00 13.12
C PHE A 207 14.89 11.68 11.71
N THR A 208 15.63 10.58 11.59
CA THR A 208 16.11 10.03 10.30
C THR A 208 15.46 8.69 10.03
N GLN A 209 15.16 8.38 8.77
CA GLN A 209 14.56 7.09 8.39
C GLN A 209 15.43 5.95 8.91
N ASN A 210 14.82 5.04 9.66
CA ASN A 210 15.49 3.87 10.24
C ASN A 210 15.02 2.57 9.60
N ASN A 211 13.70 2.34 9.53
CA ASN A 211 13.16 1.07 9.05
C ASN A 211 11.71 1.25 8.54
N VAL A 212 11.16 0.21 7.90
CA VAL A 212 9.75 0.13 7.50
C VAL A 212 9.23 -1.25 7.87
N GLU A 213 8.08 -1.32 8.51
CA GLU A 213 7.34 -2.57 8.71
C GLU A 213 6.02 -2.47 7.96
N ALA A 214 5.70 -3.48 7.15
CA ALA A 214 4.40 -3.56 6.50
C ALA A 214 3.86 -5.00 6.49
N ARG A 215 2.56 -5.13 6.75
CA ARG A 215 1.78 -6.33 6.46
C ARG A 215 0.75 -5.97 5.41
N LEU A 216 0.75 -6.72 4.33
CA LEU A 216 -0.14 -6.49 3.21
C LEU A 216 -1.32 -7.45 3.25
N THR A 217 -2.34 -7.16 2.45
CA THR A 217 -3.33 -8.14 2.02
C THR A 217 -2.65 -9.36 1.36
N GLY A 218 -3.40 -10.45 1.19
CA GLY A 218 -2.82 -11.72 0.71
C GLY A 218 -1.81 -12.37 1.67
N GLY A 219 -1.63 -11.83 2.89
CA GLY A 219 -0.71 -12.35 3.90
C GLY A 219 0.77 -12.12 3.58
N ILE A 220 1.09 -11.12 2.74
CA ILE A 220 2.48 -10.78 2.42
C ILE A 220 3.09 -9.96 3.56
N HIS A 221 4.28 -10.36 4.00
CA HIS A 221 5.05 -9.64 5.01
C HIS A 221 6.20 -8.88 4.35
N HIS A 222 6.30 -7.58 4.62
CA HIS A 222 7.39 -6.72 4.19
C HIS A 222 8.37 -6.48 5.33
N THR A 223 9.63 -6.87 5.11
CA THR A 223 10.74 -6.73 6.06
C THR A 223 12.01 -6.28 5.33
N PHE A 224 13.11 -6.17 6.07
CA PHE A 224 14.44 -5.96 5.50
C PHE A 224 15.33 -7.17 5.78
N VAL A 225 16.27 -7.47 4.88
CA VAL A 225 17.27 -8.56 5.06
C VAL A 225 17.95 -8.44 6.42
N GLN A 226 18.28 -7.22 6.82
CA GLN A 226 18.78 -6.90 8.15
C GLN A 226 17.81 -5.91 8.80
N PRO A 227 17.38 -6.10 10.05
CA PRO A 227 16.55 -5.08 10.71
C PRO A 227 17.23 -3.71 10.67
N ALA A 228 16.52 -2.70 10.17
CA ALA A 228 17.02 -1.33 9.95
C ALA A 228 18.19 -1.18 8.95
N ALA A 229 18.49 -2.21 8.13
CA ALA A 229 19.55 -2.16 7.11
C ALA A 229 19.32 -3.13 5.93
N GLY A 230 19.96 -2.87 4.79
CA GLY A 230 19.89 -3.75 3.61
C GLY A 230 18.63 -3.56 2.76
N PRO A 231 18.42 -4.40 1.73
CA PRO A 231 17.32 -4.23 0.79
C PRO A 231 15.98 -4.70 1.39
N PRO A 232 14.86 -4.08 1.01
CA PRO A 232 13.52 -4.54 1.38
C PRO A 232 13.23 -5.93 0.81
N GLN A 233 12.33 -6.66 1.46
CA GLN A 233 11.89 -7.99 1.08
C GLN A 233 10.38 -8.13 1.27
N TRP A 234 9.74 -8.90 0.41
CA TRP A 234 8.34 -9.28 0.51
C TRP A 234 8.23 -10.79 0.45
N GLN A 235 7.59 -11.38 1.45
CA GLN A 235 7.38 -12.83 1.53
C GLN A 235 5.89 -13.14 1.62
N ALA A 236 5.41 -13.96 0.67
CA ALA A 236 4.03 -14.44 0.65
C ALA A 236 3.88 -15.76 1.44
N ALA A 237 2.65 -16.08 1.81
CA ALA A 237 2.33 -17.27 2.60
C ALA A 237 2.63 -18.60 1.89
N ASP A 238 2.68 -18.61 0.56
CA ASP A 238 3.06 -19.80 -0.24
C ASP A 238 4.58 -20.08 -0.25
N GLY A 239 5.38 -19.16 0.29
CA GLY A 239 6.84 -19.22 0.35
C GLY A 239 7.55 -18.58 -0.84
N SER A 240 6.83 -18.03 -1.81
CA SER A 240 7.42 -17.12 -2.80
C SER A 240 7.83 -15.81 -2.12
N ALA A 241 8.95 -15.25 -2.57
CA ALA A 241 9.49 -14.02 -1.99
C ALA A 241 10.41 -13.29 -2.97
N VAL A 242 10.44 -11.97 -2.86
CA VAL A 242 11.32 -11.07 -3.62
C VAL A 242 12.03 -10.08 -2.70
N THR A 243 13.21 -9.62 -3.11
CA THR A 243 13.89 -8.44 -2.57
C THR A 243 13.90 -7.35 -3.62
N GLY A 244 14.06 -6.08 -3.23
CA GLY A 244 13.98 -4.95 -4.16
C GLY A 244 15.13 -3.96 -4.02
N LYS A 245 15.52 -3.34 -5.13
CA LYS A 245 16.42 -2.17 -5.16
C LYS A 245 15.68 -0.97 -5.72
N VAL A 246 15.63 0.13 -4.96
CA VAL A 246 14.97 1.37 -5.41
C VAL A 246 15.63 1.89 -6.70
N VAL A 247 14.81 2.06 -7.73
CA VAL A 247 15.16 2.64 -9.03
C VAL A 247 14.75 4.11 -9.06
N THR A 248 13.49 4.40 -8.73
CA THR A 248 12.98 5.77 -8.67
C THR A 248 12.21 6.05 -7.38
N LYS A 249 12.20 7.32 -7.00
CA LYS A 249 11.49 7.85 -5.83
C LYS A 249 10.70 9.07 -6.25
N ASN A 250 9.38 8.95 -6.25
CA ASN A 250 8.48 9.97 -6.77
C ASN A 250 7.73 10.64 -5.62
N ALA A 251 7.64 11.97 -5.65
CA ALA A 251 6.91 12.71 -4.62
C ALA A 251 5.41 12.42 -4.71
N ASN A 252 4.76 12.20 -3.56
CA ASN A 252 3.32 11.94 -3.47
C ASN A 252 2.55 13.04 -2.71
N GLY A 253 2.84 14.29 -3.04
CA GLY A 253 2.26 15.44 -2.34
C GLY A 253 2.74 15.61 -0.90
N THR A 254 2.31 16.70 -0.27
CA THR A 254 2.71 17.05 1.10
C THR A 254 2.09 16.10 2.12
N GLY A 255 2.88 15.67 3.11
CA GLY A 255 2.40 14.83 4.21
C GLY A 255 2.47 13.32 3.92
N ASN A 256 2.86 12.91 2.71
CA ASN A 256 3.01 11.52 2.34
C ASN A 256 4.46 11.17 2.04
N ILE A 257 4.86 9.96 2.41
CA ILE A 257 6.14 9.40 1.97
C ILE A 257 6.15 9.22 0.45
N ALA A 258 7.33 9.26 -0.15
CA ALA A 258 7.45 9.06 -1.59
C ALA A 258 6.94 7.68 -2.03
N GLU A 259 6.35 7.65 -3.22
CA GLU A 259 6.10 6.44 -3.99
C GLU A 259 7.44 5.92 -4.54
N LEU A 260 7.55 4.60 -4.67
CA LEU A 260 8.79 3.94 -5.06
C LEU A 260 8.57 3.03 -6.26
N ASP A 261 9.57 2.97 -7.12
CA ASP A 261 9.77 1.90 -8.09
C ASP A 261 11.04 1.14 -7.70
N LEU A 262 10.95 -0.19 -7.67
CA LEU A 262 12.04 -1.08 -7.29
C LEU A 262 12.20 -2.21 -8.31
N ASP A 263 13.45 -2.43 -8.72
CA ASP A 263 13.89 -3.62 -9.45
C ASP A 263 13.87 -4.81 -8.48
N ALA A 264 13.15 -5.88 -8.84
CA ALA A 264 12.86 -7.00 -7.94
C ALA A 264 13.68 -8.24 -8.30
N THR A 265 14.15 -8.95 -7.28
CA THR A 265 14.89 -10.21 -7.43
C THR A 265 14.24 -11.29 -6.59
N GLN A 266 13.92 -12.43 -7.21
CA GLN A 266 13.40 -13.60 -6.52
C GLN A 266 14.42 -14.12 -5.48
N ILE A 267 13.94 -14.34 -4.26
CA ILE A 267 14.71 -14.91 -3.14
C ILE A 267 13.98 -16.07 -2.42
N GLY A 268 12.72 -16.32 -2.78
CA GLY A 268 11.90 -17.41 -2.23
C GLY A 268 11.76 -18.59 -3.18
N LYS A 269 10.65 -19.33 -3.05
CA LYS A 269 10.31 -20.40 -3.98
C LYS A 269 10.17 -19.87 -5.41
N SER A 270 10.55 -20.72 -6.38
CA SER A 270 10.42 -20.46 -7.81
C SER A 270 8.99 -20.60 -8.36
N SER A 271 8.03 -20.88 -7.48
CA SER A 271 6.61 -20.89 -7.78
C SER A 271 5.84 -20.17 -6.67
N GLY A 272 4.69 -19.60 -7.03
CA GLY A 272 3.82 -18.87 -6.12
C GLY A 272 3.56 -17.44 -6.59
N LEU A 273 2.86 -16.69 -5.75
CA LEU A 273 2.36 -15.34 -6.03
C LEU A 273 3.47 -14.38 -6.51
N LEU A 274 4.62 -14.43 -5.86
CA LEU A 274 5.74 -13.50 -6.09
C LEU A 274 6.88 -14.11 -6.91
N SER A 275 6.74 -15.33 -7.42
CA SER A 275 7.88 -16.03 -8.03
C SER A 275 8.35 -15.37 -9.32
N ASN A 276 7.47 -14.72 -10.08
CA ASN A 276 7.83 -14.10 -11.35
C ASN A 276 7.94 -12.57 -11.24
N ALA A 277 7.88 -12.02 -10.03
CA ALA A 277 7.90 -10.58 -9.85
C ALA A 277 9.30 -10.01 -10.16
N VAL A 278 9.35 -9.13 -11.16
CA VAL A 278 10.57 -8.44 -11.64
C VAL A 278 10.60 -6.96 -11.25
N GLU A 279 9.47 -6.40 -10.84
CA GLU A 279 9.35 -5.01 -10.41
C GLU A 279 8.34 -4.92 -9.26
N VAL A 280 8.64 -4.05 -8.29
CA VAL A 280 7.74 -3.73 -7.17
C VAL A 280 7.54 -2.23 -7.11
N LEU A 281 6.28 -1.80 -7.21
CA LEU A 281 5.89 -0.41 -7.01
C LEU A 281 5.28 -0.24 -5.62
N ARG A 282 5.59 0.86 -4.95
CA ARG A 282 4.83 1.33 -3.77
C ARG A 282 4.09 2.59 -4.15
N LEU A 283 2.77 2.48 -4.30
CA LEU A 283 1.87 3.51 -4.80
C LEU A 283 0.87 3.94 -3.72
N ASN A 284 0.10 5.01 -3.97
CA ASN A 284 -0.99 5.46 -3.12
C ASN A 284 -0.57 5.66 -1.65
N THR A 285 0.62 6.20 -1.43
CA THR A 285 1.14 6.40 -0.08
C THR A 285 0.36 7.49 0.66
N VAL A 286 -0.04 7.21 1.91
CA VAL A 286 -0.69 8.21 2.79
C VAL A 286 0.04 8.25 4.11
N GLY A 287 0.46 9.44 4.54
CA GLY A 287 1.17 9.63 5.80
C GLY A 287 2.59 9.08 5.78
N GLY A 288 3.06 8.64 6.95
CA GLY A 288 4.39 8.03 7.12
C GLY A 288 5.57 9.00 7.13
N VAL A 289 5.37 10.31 7.02
CA VAL A 289 6.47 11.29 7.01
C VAL A 289 7.15 11.42 8.37
N ALA A 290 8.44 11.74 8.36
CA ALA A 290 9.20 11.99 9.59
C ALA A 290 8.56 13.12 10.41
N PRO A 291 8.47 13.00 11.75
CA PRO A 291 8.06 14.13 12.58
C PRO A 291 9.00 15.31 12.40
N THR A 292 8.44 16.52 12.43
CA THR A 292 9.21 17.76 12.36
C THR A 292 9.79 18.13 13.74
N GLY A 293 10.87 18.91 13.74
CA GLY A 293 11.52 19.40 14.95
C GLY A 293 12.64 18.50 15.48
N THR A 294 13.17 18.88 16.64
CA THR A 294 14.24 18.15 17.32
C THR A 294 13.69 16.95 18.08
N CYS A 295 14.50 15.91 18.22
CA CYS A 295 14.19 14.73 19.04
C CYS A 295 15.21 14.57 20.17
N ASP A 296 14.87 13.76 21.17
CA ASP A 296 15.79 13.40 22.26
C ASP A 296 16.12 11.89 22.16
N PRO A 297 17.40 11.49 22.04
CA PRO A 297 17.79 10.08 21.89
C PRO A 297 17.58 9.24 23.17
N GLN A 298 17.41 9.85 24.33
CA GLN A 298 17.13 9.17 25.60
C GLN A 298 15.64 8.95 25.81
N THR A 299 14.81 9.96 25.53
CA THR A 299 13.36 9.87 25.77
C THR A 299 12.56 9.43 24.55
N THR A 300 13.06 9.71 23.34
CA THR A 300 12.39 9.41 22.06
C THR A 300 13.37 8.81 21.03
N PRO A 301 14.03 7.67 21.34
CA PRO A 301 15.04 7.09 20.45
C PRO A 301 14.48 6.62 19.10
N LEU A 302 13.23 6.14 19.10
CA LEU A 302 12.53 5.65 17.93
C LEU A 302 11.09 6.13 17.95
N VAL A 303 10.52 6.39 16.77
CA VAL A 303 9.11 6.68 16.59
C VAL A 303 8.56 5.92 15.39
N ASN A 304 7.36 5.37 15.58
CA ASN A 304 6.59 4.65 14.57
C ASN A 304 5.51 5.58 14.02
N ILE A 305 5.57 5.89 12.73
CA ILE A 305 4.59 6.73 12.06
C ILE A 305 3.75 5.85 11.14
N PRO A 306 2.43 5.75 11.37
CA PRO A 306 1.58 4.91 10.54
C PRO A 306 1.55 5.44 9.10
N TYR A 307 1.46 4.51 8.15
CA TYR A 307 1.26 4.85 6.74
C TYR A 307 0.34 3.83 6.07
N GLN A 308 -0.27 4.25 4.96
CA GLN A 308 -0.99 3.38 4.03
C GLN A 308 -0.29 3.42 2.68
N ALA A 309 -0.39 2.37 1.89
CA ALA A 309 0.10 2.28 0.52
C ALA A 309 -0.50 1.06 -0.18
N ASP A 310 -0.34 1.00 -1.49
CA ASP A 310 -0.44 -0.22 -2.27
C ASP A 310 0.94 -0.68 -2.70
N TYR A 311 1.19 -1.98 -2.64
CA TYR A 311 2.32 -2.60 -3.30
C TYR A 311 1.83 -3.32 -4.55
N VAL A 312 2.43 -3.01 -5.70
CA VAL A 312 2.13 -3.67 -6.97
C VAL A 312 3.33 -4.48 -7.40
N PHE A 313 3.15 -5.78 -7.58
CA PHE A 313 4.16 -6.73 -8.04
C PHE A 313 3.91 -7.01 -9.53
N ILE A 314 4.88 -6.69 -10.37
CA ILE A 314 4.80 -6.91 -11.82
C ILE A 314 5.54 -8.19 -12.17
N ASN A 315 4.84 -9.12 -12.83
CA ASN A 315 5.45 -10.34 -13.34
C ASN A 315 6.08 -10.09 -14.70
N GLY A 316 7.28 -10.64 -14.92
CA GLY A 316 8.03 -10.56 -16.17
C GLY A 316 8.45 -11.91 -16.73
#